data_AF-A0A8T1STA1-F1
#
_entry.id   AF-A0A8T1STA1-F1
#
_cell.length_a   1.000
_cell.length_b   1.000
_cell.length_c   1.000
_cell.angle_alpha   90.00
_cell.angle_beta   90.00
_cell.angle_gamma   90.00
#
_symmetry.space_group_name_H-M   'P 1'
#
loop_
_entity.id
_entity.type
_entity.pdbx_description
1 polymer ?
#
loop_
_entity_poly.entity_id
_entity_poly.type
_entity_poly.pdbx_seq_one_letter_code
_entity_poly.pdbx_strand_id
1 'polypeptide(L)'
;MYLQSIVRMEYIWYWLDGSGQWIEYGKQHTDYCAATVTSADLEAAFLVDRKGTVLFQAGSQQYEIHFQDMVQINLYYQTRRKVCRWPKFVFFGGGDKNERSQLETTYPLHHFPPNWDQSALPDVGYKLVELSDTTSEYKEVKDLFEKTMKDYKICRLQRIQNPSLWQVFQWQKEQMRKTKRGKDVDERLLFHGTSTSHLHAICGQNFDWRICGTH
;
A
#
# COMPACT_ATOMS: atom_id res chain seq x y z
N MET A 1 14.70 -6.35 -28.67
CA MET A 1 15.10 -6.88 -27.34
C MET A 1 14.17 -6.29 -26.30
N TYR A 2 13.27 -7.09 -25.73
CA TYR A 2 12.48 -6.65 -24.59
C TYR A 2 13.33 -6.88 -23.34
N LEU A 3 13.87 -5.80 -22.76
CA LEU A 3 14.33 -5.86 -21.38
C LEU A 3 13.07 -6.00 -20.53
N GLN A 4 12.81 -7.21 -20.05
CA GLN A 4 11.85 -7.43 -18.98
C GLN A 4 12.40 -6.69 -17.75
N SER A 5 11.93 -5.46 -17.54
CA SER A 5 12.16 -4.74 -16.29
C SER A 5 11.46 -5.52 -15.19
N ILE A 6 12.25 -6.21 -14.36
CA ILE A 6 11.72 -6.91 -13.19
C ILE A 6 11.39 -5.85 -12.16
N VAL A 7 10.10 -5.71 -11.87
CA VAL A 7 9.59 -4.89 -10.78
C VAL A 7 9.58 -5.75 -9.52
N ARG A 8 10.48 -5.46 -8.57
CA ARG A 8 10.41 -6.02 -7.23
C ARG A 8 9.70 -5.03 -6.33
N MET A 9 8.65 -5.48 -5.65
CA MET A 9 8.04 -4.72 -4.57
C MET A 9 8.85 -4.97 -3.30
N GLU A 10 9.40 -3.91 -2.74
CA GLU A 10 10.04 -3.90 -1.42
C GLU A 10 9.18 -3.07 -0.47
N TYR A 11 9.34 -3.26 0.83
CA TYR A 11 8.63 -2.46 1.83
C TYR A 11 9.65 -1.60 2.58
N ILE A 12 9.33 -0.31 2.65
CA ILE A 12 10.16 0.71 3.28
C ILE A 12 9.47 1.16 4.54
N TRP A 13 10.27 1.23 5.61
CA TRP A 13 9.80 1.57 6.93
C TRP A 13 10.20 3.00 7.26
N TYR A 14 9.27 3.73 7.86
CA TYR A 14 9.48 5.12 8.28
C TYR A 14 9.01 5.35 9.72
N TRP A 15 9.57 6.36 10.37
CA TRP A 15 9.08 6.88 11.64
C TRP A 15 8.74 8.37 11.53
N LEU A 16 7.75 8.82 12.31
CA LEU A 16 7.30 10.20 12.31
C LEU A 16 8.10 11.03 13.30
N ASP A 17 8.78 12.05 12.79
CA ASP A 17 9.60 12.93 13.61
C ASP A 17 8.78 13.98 14.37
N GLY A 18 9.45 14.89 15.10
CA GLY A 18 8.79 15.93 15.89
C GLY A 18 8.20 17.06 15.04
N SER A 19 8.64 17.19 13.79
CA SER A 19 8.21 18.21 12.85
C SER A 19 7.05 17.74 11.96
N GLY A 20 6.72 16.44 12.00
CA GLY A 20 5.68 15.83 11.16
C GLY A 20 6.22 15.20 9.87
N GLN A 21 7.54 15.06 9.74
CA GLN A 21 8.20 14.43 8.60
C GLN A 21 8.41 12.93 8.84
N TRP A 22 8.19 12.13 7.79
CA TRP A 22 8.48 10.70 7.78
C TRP A 22 9.94 10.44 7.41
N ILE A 23 10.68 9.77 8.30
CA ILE A 23 12.10 9.49 8.16
C ILE A 23 12.32 7.99 7.95
N GLU A 24 13.03 7.63 6.89
CA GLU A 24 13.29 6.22 6.50
C GLU A 24 14.31 5.56 7.43
N TYR A 25 14.01 4.34 7.90
CA TYR A 25 14.95 3.57 8.72
C TYR A 25 16.16 3.10 7.91
N GLY A 26 17.35 3.25 8.50
CA GLY A 26 18.64 2.81 7.95
C GLY A 26 19.26 3.76 6.92
N LYS A 27 18.63 4.90 6.61
CA LYS A 27 19.23 5.94 5.76
C LYS A 27 19.89 7.04 6.59
N GLN A 28 20.95 7.61 6.02
CA GLN A 28 21.52 8.85 6.53
C GLN A 28 20.53 9.99 6.33
N HIS A 29 20.37 10.80 7.37
CA HIS A 29 19.59 12.03 7.37
C HIS A 29 20.47 13.17 7.90
N THR A 30 20.22 14.40 7.48
CA THR A 30 20.99 15.58 7.93
C THR A 30 20.83 15.81 9.43
N ASP A 31 19.62 15.63 9.94
CA ASP A 31 19.25 16.00 11.31
C ASP A 31 19.18 14.81 12.29
N TYR A 32 19.34 13.58 11.79
CA TYR A 32 19.15 12.37 12.60
C TYR A 32 20.26 11.34 12.37
N CYS A 33 20.69 10.69 13.46
CA CYS A 33 21.58 9.54 13.37
C CYS A 33 20.87 8.38 12.66
N ALA A 34 21.59 7.69 11.78
CA ALA A 34 21.07 6.50 11.12
C ALA A 34 20.79 5.40 12.16
N ALA A 35 19.64 4.75 12.01
CA ALA A 35 19.29 3.57 12.79
C ALA A 35 20.21 2.39 12.42
N THR A 36 20.53 1.53 13.39
CA THR A 36 21.27 0.29 13.16
C THR A 36 20.47 -0.75 12.38
N VAL A 37 19.16 -0.57 12.27
CA VAL A 37 18.26 -1.40 11.48
C VAL A 37 17.87 -0.68 10.19
N THR A 38 17.82 -1.43 9.10
CA THR A 38 17.34 -0.95 7.80
C THR A 38 15.88 -1.33 7.58
N SER A 39 15.24 -0.71 6.59
CA SER A 39 13.92 -1.13 6.14
C SER A 39 13.85 -2.62 5.75
N ALA A 40 14.93 -3.18 5.21
CA ALA A 40 14.98 -4.60 4.85
C ALA A 40 15.02 -5.51 6.10
N ASP A 41 15.76 -5.12 7.14
CA ASP A 41 15.84 -5.88 8.40
C ASP A 41 14.48 -5.86 9.13
N LEU A 42 13.84 -4.68 9.17
CA LEU A 42 12.51 -4.53 9.76
C LEU A 42 11.45 -5.32 9.00
N GLU A 43 11.52 -5.32 7.67
CA GLU A 43 10.61 -6.14 6.86
C GLU A 43 10.80 -7.63 7.10
N ALA A 44 12.06 -8.10 7.17
CA ALA A 44 12.34 -9.50 7.48
C ALA A 44 11.80 -9.90 8.86
N ALA A 45 12.03 -9.08 9.89
CA ALA A 45 11.54 -9.33 11.24
C ALA A 45 10.00 -9.29 11.32
N PHE A 46 9.36 -8.33 10.66
CA PHE A 46 7.90 -8.22 10.61
C PHE A 46 7.23 -9.43 9.95
N LEU A 47 7.85 -9.99 8.91
CA LEU A 47 7.34 -11.19 8.24
C LEU A 47 7.45 -12.46 9.09
N VAL A 48 8.44 -12.51 9.99
CA VAL A 48 8.59 -13.60 10.98
C VAL A 48 7.54 -13.48 12.08
N ASP A 49 7.39 -12.29 12.68
CA ASP A 49 6.41 -12.02 13.71
C ASP A 49 5.78 -10.63 13.56
N ARG A 50 4.54 -10.59 13.08
CA ARG A 50 3.79 -9.35 12.86
C ARG A 50 3.36 -8.65 14.16
N LYS A 51 3.46 -9.33 15.30
CA LYS A 51 3.16 -8.76 16.62
C LYS A 51 4.42 -8.62 17.49
N GLY A 52 5.56 -9.00 16.94
CA GLY A 52 6.83 -8.96 17.64
C GLY A 52 7.34 -7.55 17.86
N THR A 53 8.46 -7.48 18.57
CA THR A 53 9.19 -6.23 18.77
C THR A 53 10.63 -6.37 18.28
N VAL A 54 11.23 -5.24 17.89
CA VAL A 54 12.62 -5.17 17.44
C VAL A 54 13.35 -4.05 18.17
N LEU A 55 14.48 -4.39 18.77
CA LEU A 55 15.38 -3.43 19.40
C LEU A 55 16.40 -2.89 18.40
N PHE A 56 16.66 -1.59 18.44
CA PHE A 56 17.69 -0.96 17.62
C PHE A 56 18.30 0.27 18.30
N GLN A 57 19.38 0.78 17.73
CA GLN A 57 20.05 1.99 18.21
C GLN A 57 20.10 3.05 17.11
N ALA A 58 20.04 4.33 17.49
CA ALA A 58 20.36 5.45 16.60
C ALA A 58 21.17 6.47 17.39
N GLY A 59 22.44 6.64 17.01
CA GLY A 59 23.40 7.42 17.80
C GLY A 59 23.60 6.80 19.18
N SER A 60 23.45 7.58 20.25
CA SER A 60 23.55 7.12 21.65
C SER A 60 22.23 6.61 22.22
N GLN A 61 21.14 6.64 21.47
CA GLN A 61 19.80 6.31 21.96
C GLN A 61 19.40 4.89 21.56
N GLN A 62 18.71 4.20 22.49
CA GLN A 62 18.14 2.87 22.28
C GLN A 62 16.63 2.96 22.10
N TYR A 63 16.11 2.17 21.16
CA TYR A 63 14.71 2.16 20.80
C TYR A 63 14.17 0.74 20.63
N GLU A 64 12.86 0.62 20.76
CA GLU A 64 12.11 -0.58 20.45
C GLU A 64 10.98 -0.25 19.48
N ILE A 65 10.81 -1.05 18.42
CA ILE A 65 9.67 -1.00 17.50
C ILE A 65 8.68 -2.07 17.90
N HIS A 66 7.41 -1.67 18.08
CA HIS A 66 6.29 -2.57 18.32
C HIS A 66 5.48 -2.70 17.04
N PHE A 67 5.55 -3.85 16.37
CA PHE A 67 4.95 -4.01 15.05
C PHE A 67 3.43 -4.01 15.07
N GLN A 68 2.82 -4.60 16.11
CA GLN A 68 1.36 -4.64 16.24
C GLN A 68 0.77 -3.23 16.31
N ASP A 69 1.42 -2.35 17.07
CA ASP A 69 0.95 -1.01 17.35
C ASP A 69 1.50 0.03 16.35
N MET A 70 2.45 -0.38 15.49
CA MET A 70 3.15 0.49 14.55
C MET A 70 3.71 1.74 15.23
N VAL A 71 4.48 1.52 16.31
CA VAL A 71 5.15 2.59 17.05
C VAL A 71 6.60 2.24 17.36
N GLN A 72 7.45 3.25 17.43
CA GLN A 72 8.76 3.15 18.08
C GLN A 72 8.71 3.82 19.44
N ILE A 73 9.47 3.29 20.39
CA ILE A 73 9.56 3.78 21.77
C ILE A 73 11.04 4.00 22.10
N ASN A 74 11.40 5.20 22.55
CA ASN A 74 12.72 5.44 23.11
C ASN A 74 12.80 4.86 24.52
N LEU A 75 13.77 3.98 24.79
CA LEU A 75 13.81 3.26 26.06
C LEU A 75 14.23 4.13 27.25
N TYR A 76 14.95 5.23 27.00
CA TYR A 76 15.39 6.15 28.05
C TYR A 76 14.33 7.21 28.37
N TYR A 77 13.86 7.93 27.35
CA TYR A 77 12.90 9.03 27.50
C TYR A 77 11.43 8.57 27.44
N GLN A 78 11.17 7.30 27.12
CA GLN A 78 9.82 6.74 26.97
C GLN A 78 8.96 7.47 25.92
N THR A 79 9.59 8.19 25.00
CA THR A 79 8.89 8.90 23.92
C THR A 79 8.42 7.91 22.88
N ARG A 80 7.15 8.05 22.44
CA ARG A 80 6.53 7.19 21.44
C ARG A 80 6.37 7.95 20.13
N ARG A 81 6.72 7.33 19.01
CA ARG A 81 6.54 7.89 17.67
C ARG A 81 5.86 6.89 16.75
N LYS A 82 5.01 7.39 15.85
CA LYS A 82 4.33 6.55 14.86
C LYS A 82 5.34 5.97 13.87
N VAL A 83 5.08 4.74 13.44
CA VAL A 83 5.83 4.02 12.42
C VAL A 83 4.89 3.69 11.28
N CYS A 84 5.38 3.70 10.06
CA CYS A 84 4.62 3.22 8.92
C CYS A 84 5.50 2.35 8.02
N ARG A 85 4.82 1.47 7.28
CA ARG A 85 5.40 0.52 6.34
C ARG A 85 4.75 0.78 4.98
N TRP A 86 5.50 1.32 4.04
CA TRP A 86 5.00 1.65 2.70
C TRP A 86 5.66 0.80 1.61
N PRO A 87 4.88 0.31 0.62
CA PRO A 87 5.46 -0.38 -0.51
C PRO A 87 6.29 0.61 -1.37
N LYS A 88 7.47 0.18 -1.78
CA LYS A 88 8.33 0.86 -2.76
C LYS A 88 8.73 -0.10 -3.87
N PHE A 89 8.63 0.37 -5.10
CA PHE A 89 9.01 -0.42 -6.27
C PHE A 89 10.49 -0.21 -6.60
N VAL A 90 11.24 -1.31 -6.69
CA VAL A 90 12.63 -1.34 -7.15
C VAL A 90 12.67 -1.98 -8.53
N PHE A 91 13.20 -1.23 -9.50
CA PHE A 91 13.35 -1.68 -10.88
C PHE A 91 14.75 -2.28 -11.07
N PHE A 92 14.81 -3.53 -11.53
CA PHE A 92 16.06 -4.15 -11.98
C PHE A 92 16.10 -4.14 -13.52
N GLY A 93 17.12 -3.49 -14.07
CA GLY A 93 17.40 -3.44 -15.51
C GLY A 93 17.39 -2.02 -16.09
N GLY A 94 18.57 -1.54 -16.49
CA GLY A 94 18.78 -0.22 -17.08
C GLY A 94 19.86 0.55 -16.33
N GLY A 95 21.12 0.37 -16.73
CA GLY A 95 22.22 1.14 -16.17
C GLY A 95 22.13 2.59 -16.63
N ASP A 96 21.77 3.48 -15.72
CA ASP A 96 22.44 4.78 -15.66
C ASP A 96 22.35 5.35 -14.24
N LYS A 97 23.50 5.69 -13.66
CA LYS A 97 23.61 6.11 -12.25
C LYS A 97 23.20 7.57 -12.04
N ASN A 98 22.66 8.24 -13.05
CA ASN A 98 22.47 9.70 -13.06
C ASN A 98 21.01 10.20 -12.98
N GLU A 99 20.00 9.33 -12.98
CA GLU A 99 18.58 9.76 -12.83
C GLU A 99 18.02 9.53 -11.41
N ARG A 100 18.88 9.39 -10.40
CA ARG A 100 18.46 9.15 -9.02
C ARG A 100 17.92 10.37 -8.28
N SER A 101 17.94 11.57 -8.89
CA SER A 101 17.70 12.82 -8.17
C SER A 101 16.45 13.61 -8.58
N GLN A 102 15.62 13.17 -9.54
CA GLN A 102 14.53 14.01 -10.07
C GLN A 102 13.16 13.32 -10.25
N LEU A 103 12.97 12.11 -9.72
CA LEU A 103 11.64 11.50 -9.62
C LEU A 103 11.11 11.49 -8.18
N GLU A 104 11.36 12.57 -7.43
CA GLU A 104 10.37 13.00 -6.44
C GLU A 104 9.15 13.52 -7.20
N THR A 105 8.33 12.59 -7.67
CA THR A 105 7.11 12.95 -8.39
C THR A 105 6.13 13.43 -7.34
N THR A 106 5.94 14.74 -7.33
CA THR A 106 4.87 15.52 -6.72
C THR A 106 3.51 14.90 -7.01
N TYR A 107 3.14 13.83 -6.29
CA TYR A 107 1.75 13.42 -6.18
C TYR A 107 1.18 14.13 -4.95
N PRO A 108 0.11 14.93 -5.07
CA PRO A 108 -0.61 15.38 -3.90
C PRO A 108 -1.09 14.13 -3.16
N LEU A 109 -0.59 13.95 -1.93
CA LEU A 109 -0.75 12.76 -1.09
C LEU A 109 -2.20 12.39 -0.72
N HIS A 110 -3.23 13.05 -1.25
CA HIS A 110 -4.58 13.05 -0.64
C HIS A 110 -5.75 13.19 -1.62
N HIS A 111 -5.92 12.32 -2.61
CA HIS A 111 -7.21 12.21 -3.30
C HIS A 111 -7.69 10.75 -3.38
N PHE A 112 -8.30 10.30 -2.28
CA PHE A 112 -9.17 9.13 -2.33
C PHE A 112 -10.46 9.48 -3.08
N PRO A 113 -11.18 8.48 -3.62
CA PRO A 113 -12.47 8.73 -4.23
C PRO A 113 -13.40 9.47 -3.27
N PRO A 114 -14.14 10.50 -3.73
CA PRO A 114 -14.99 11.32 -2.86
C PRO A 114 -16.14 10.53 -2.23
N ASN A 115 -16.53 9.41 -2.85
CA ASN A 115 -17.54 8.49 -2.32
C ASN A 115 -16.99 7.54 -1.25
N TRP A 116 -15.69 7.54 -0.96
CA TRP A 116 -15.14 6.78 0.16
C TRP A 116 -15.55 7.39 1.49
N ASP A 117 -15.89 6.51 2.42
CA ASP A 117 -16.14 6.86 3.81
C ASP A 117 -14.81 7.18 4.46
N GLN A 118 -14.56 8.47 4.67
CA GLN A 118 -13.33 8.99 5.25
C GLN A 118 -13.16 8.56 6.71
N SER A 119 -14.25 8.22 7.41
CA SER A 119 -14.19 7.70 8.78
C SER A 119 -13.78 6.23 8.85
N ALA A 120 -13.81 5.54 7.70
CA ALA A 120 -13.52 4.12 7.55
C ALA A 120 -12.24 3.85 6.74
N LEU A 121 -11.29 4.78 6.75
CA LEU A 121 -9.97 4.60 6.14
C LEU A 121 -9.00 4.03 7.17
N PRO A 122 -8.52 2.79 6.99
CA PRO A 122 -7.51 2.24 7.87
C PRO A 122 -6.14 2.86 7.55
N ASP A 123 -5.31 3.05 8.59
CA ASP A 123 -3.90 3.44 8.41
C ASP A 123 -3.11 2.38 7.62
N VAL A 124 -3.47 1.09 7.80
CA VAL A 124 -2.86 -0.06 7.11
C VAL A 124 -3.93 -1.09 6.76
N GLY A 125 -3.84 -1.67 5.56
CA GLY A 125 -4.72 -2.75 5.11
C GLY A 125 -5.98 -2.25 4.44
N TYR A 126 -7.12 -2.89 4.74
CA TYR A 126 -8.39 -2.56 4.10
C TYR A 126 -9.56 -2.60 5.08
N LYS A 127 -10.62 -1.87 4.75
CA LYS A 127 -11.92 -1.91 5.41
C LYS A 127 -12.99 -2.26 4.38
N LEU A 128 -13.96 -3.07 4.79
CA LEU A 128 -15.18 -3.30 4.02
C LEU A 128 -16.27 -2.36 4.54
N VAL A 129 -16.80 -1.51 3.66
CA VAL A 129 -17.91 -0.61 3.96
C VAL A 129 -19.15 -1.15 3.25
N GLU A 130 -20.18 -1.47 4.01
CA GLU A 130 -21.44 -1.97 3.45
C GLU A 130 -22.21 -0.84 2.78
N LEU A 131 -22.64 -1.07 1.53
CA LEU A 131 -23.40 -0.07 0.78
C LEU A 131 -24.90 -0.30 0.95
N SER A 132 -25.62 0.78 1.24
CA SER A 132 -27.08 0.79 1.27
C SER A 132 -27.64 0.73 -0.16
N ASP A 133 -28.71 -0.04 -0.35
CA ASP A 133 -29.40 -0.22 -1.64
C ASP A 133 -29.99 1.07 -2.22
N THR A 134 -30.16 2.08 -1.38
CA THR A 134 -30.62 3.41 -1.75
C THR A 134 -29.55 4.27 -2.42
N THR A 135 -28.26 3.95 -2.23
CA THR A 135 -27.13 4.75 -2.75
C THR A 135 -26.97 4.60 -4.27
N SER A 136 -26.44 5.65 -4.92
CA SER A 136 -26.16 5.62 -6.37
C SER A 136 -25.12 4.55 -6.71
N GLU A 137 -24.06 4.44 -5.91
CA GLU A 137 -23.00 3.44 -6.10
C GLU A 137 -23.54 2.01 -6.07
N TYR A 138 -24.44 1.69 -5.13
CA TYR A 138 -25.07 0.37 -5.10
C TYR A 138 -25.86 0.08 -6.38
N LYS A 139 -26.68 1.05 -6.82
CA LYS A 139 -27.52 0.91 -8.02
C LYS A 139 -26.67 0.72 -9.28
N GLU A 140 -25.60 1.48 -9.43
CA GLU A 140 -24.67 1.37 -10.57
C GLU A 140 -24.02 -0.02 -10.65
N VAL A 141 -23.52 -0.55 -9.53
CA VAL A 141 -22.90 -1.88 -9.49
C VAL A 141 -23.94 -2.98 -9.70
N LYS A 142 -25.14 -2.84 -9.12
CA LYS A 142 -26.26 -3.76 -9.34
C LYS A 142 -26.64 -3.83 -10.82
N ASP A 143 -26.78 -2.68 -11.48
CA ASP A 143 -27.14 -2.60 -12.89
C ASP A 143 -26.05 -3.21 -13.78
N LEU A 144 -24.77 -3.07 -13.42
CA LEU A 144 -23.67 -3.74 -14.12
C LEU A 144 -23.72 -5.26 -13.96
N PHE A 145 -24.04 -5.75 -12.77
CA PHE A 145 -24.10 -7.19 -12.47
C PHE A 145 -25.30 -7.86 -13.17
N GLU A 146 -26.49 -7.26 -13.07
CA GLU A 146 -27.73 -7.81 -13.64
C GLU A 146 -27.76 -7.80 -15.18
N LYS A 147 -26.88 -7.03 -15.83
CA LYS A 147 -26.69 -7.10 -17.29
C LYS A 147 -26.31 -8.51 -17.75
N THR A 148 -25.50 -9.23 -16.96
CA THR A 148 -25.00 -10.56 -17.32
C THR A 148 -25.47 -11.67 -16.39
N MET A 149 -25.91 -11.35 -15.16
CA MET A 149 -26.30 -12.32 -14.12
C MET A 149 -27.74 -12.12 -13.64
N LYS A 150 -28.73 -12.31 -14.52
CA LYS A 150 -30.15 -11.98 -14.28
C LYS A 150 -30.87 -12.85 -13.25
N ASP A 151 -30.43 -14.09 -13.08
CA ASP A 151 -31.12 -15.08 -12.23
C ASP A 151 -30.62 -15.08 -10.77
N TYR A 152 -29.75 -14.11 -10.42
CA TYR A 152 -29.12 -14.03 -9.12
C TYR A 152 -29.57 -12.79 -8.37
N LYS A 153 -29.76 -12.94 -7.06
CA LYS A 153 -30.06 -11.83 -6.15
C LYS A 153 -28.81 -11.42 -5.39
N ILE A 154 -28.51 -10.12 -5.38
CA ILE A 154 -27.43 -9.56 -4.54
C ILE A 154 -27.90 -9.59 -3.08
N CYS A 155 -27.20 -10.37 -2.25
CA CYS A 155 -27.48 -10.43 -0.81
C CYS A 155 -26.78 -9.32 -0.03
N ARG A 156 -25.56 -8.95 -0.45
CA ARG A 156 -24.73 -7.94 0.21
C ARG A 156 -23.78 -7.31 -0.80
N LEU A 157 -23.54 -6.02 -0.65
CA LEU A 157 -22.57 -5.29 -1.46
C LEU A 157 -21.68 -4.46 -0.54
N GLN A 158 -20.37 -4.66 -0.65
CA GLN A 158 -19.39 -3.99 0.19
C GLN A 158 -18.31 -3.35 -0.65
N ARG A 159 -18.05 -2.06 -0.41
CA ARG A 159 -16.92 -1.35 -0.98
C ARG A 159 -15.65 -1.68 -0.20
N ILE A 160 -14.58 -1.98 -0.93
CA ILE A 160 -13.25 -2.19 -0.36
C ILE A 160 -12.54 -0.83 -0.31
N GLN A 161 -12.17 -0.39 0.89
CA GLN A 161 -11.33 0.79 1.09
C GLN A 161 -9.94 0.35 1.51
N ASN A 162 -9.03 0.25 0.54
CA ASN A 162 -7.61 -0.04 0.75
C ASN A 162 -6.77 1.14 0.22
N PRO A 163 -6.35 2.08 1.09
CA PRO A 163 -5.60 3.27 0.67
C PRO A 163 -4.33 2.94 -0.10
N SER A 164 -3.56 1.95 0.35
CA SER A 164 -2.29 1.56 -0.28
C SER A 164 -2.51 0.98 -1.67
N LEU A 165 -3.46 0.06 -1.85
CA LEU A 165 -3.73 -0.53 -3.17
C LEU A 165 -4.35 0.47 -4.13
N TRP A 166 -5.15 1.42 -3.64
CA TRP A 166 -5.67 2.50 -4.47
C TRP A 166 -4.55 3.38 -5.04
N GLN A 167 -3.58 3.75 -4.21
CA GLN A 167 -2.40 4.51 -4.64
C GLN A 167 -1.60 3.75 -5.71
N VAL A 168 -1.40 2.44 -5.51
CA VAL A 168 -0.73 1.58 -6.49
C VAL A 168 -1.48 1.57 -7.83
N PHE A 169 -2.81 1.40 -7.80
CA PHE A 169 -3.64 1.40 -8.99
C PHE A 169 -3.55 2.72 -9.77
N GLN A 170 -3.69 3.86 -9.09
CA GLN A 170 -3.59 5.18 -9.73
C GLN A 170 -2.21 5.43 -10.33
N TRP A 171 -1.14 5.01 -9.63
CA TRP A 171 0.21 5.12 -10.16
C TRP A 171 0.40 4.27 -11.42
N GLN A 172 -0.06 3.01 -11.43
CA GLN A 172 0.02 2.13 -12.61
C GLN A 172 -0.74 2.71 -13.80
N LYS A 173 -1.94 3.23 -13.57
CA LYS A 173 -2.73 3.93 -14.59
C LYS A 173 -1.95 5.09 -15.20
N GLU A 174 -1.28 5.89 -14.38
CA GLU A 174 -0.46 7.00 -14.86
C GLU A 174 0.76 6.53 -15.68
N GLN A 175 1.43 5.44 -15.27
CA GLN A 175 2.51 4.85 -16.07
C GLN A 175 1.99 4.35 -17.44
N MET A 176 0.79 3.77 -17.48
CA MET A 176 0.18 3.35 -18.74
C MET A 176 -0.12 4.55 -19.65
N ARG A 177 -0.59 5.68 -19.10
CA ARG A 177 -0.78 6.93 -19.88
C ARG A 177 0.53 7.42 -20.50
N LYS A 178 1.60 7.49 -19.70
CA LYS A 178 2.93 7.91 -20.16
C LYS A 178 3.44 7.00 -21.28
N THR A 179 3.33 5.69 -21.11
CA THR A 179 3.75 4.69 -22.11
C THR A 179 2.93 4.81 -23.41
N LYS A 180 1.65 5.18 -23.30
CA LYS A 180 0.75 5.40 -24.45
C LYS A 180 0.85 6.82 -25.05
N ARG A 181 1.93 7.56 -24.77
CA ARG A 181 2.15 8.95 -25.25
C ARG A 181 1.01 9.91 -24.87
N GLY A 182 0.48 9.76 -23.66
CA GLY A 182 -0.59 10.61 -23.12
C GLY A 182 -1.99 10.27 -23.63
N LYS A 183 -2.18 9.18 -24.39
CA LYS A 183 -3.53 8.67 -24.70
C LYS A 183 -4.18 8.07 -23.46
N ASP A 184 -5.50 8.11 -23.43
CA ASP A 184 -6.27 7.54 -22.34
C ASP A 184 -6.02 6.04 -22.16
N VAL A 185 -6.01 5.64 -20.90
CA VAL A 185 -5.93 4.24 -20.50
C VAL A 185 -7.32 3.64 -20.66
N ASP A 186 -7.38 2.48 -21.31
CA ASP A 186 -8.59 1.67 -21.43
C ASP A 186 -8.85 0.98 -20.09
N GLU A 187 -9.43 1.75 -19.16
CA GLU A 187 -9.88 1.25 -17.86
C GLU A 187 -11.31 0.72 -17.99
N ARG A 188 -11.53 -0.50 -17.48
CA ARG A 188 -12.83 -1.18 -17.54
C ARG A 188 -13.19 -1.75 -16.20
N LEU A 189 -14.48 -1.70 -15.87
CA LEU A 189 -15.05 -2.43 -14.74
C LEU A 189 -15.35 -3.87 -15.19
N LEU A 190 -14.78 -4.83 -14.47
CA LEU A 190 -14.92 -6.27 -14.74
C LEU A 190 -15.28 -7.01 -13.45
N PHE A 191 -15.88 -8.18 -13.59
CA PHE A 191 -16.22 -9.06 -12.47
C PHE A 191 -15.17 -10.18 -12.33
N HIS A 192 -14.83 -10.50 -11.08
CA HIS A 192 -13.96 -11.61 -10.72
C HIS A 192 -14.65 -12.48 -9.67
N GLY A 193 -14.90 -13.75 -10.00
CA GLY A 193 -15.42 -14.74 -9.06
C GLY A 193 -14.27 -15.44 -8.33
N THR A 194 -14.40 -15.63 -7.02
CA THR A 194 -13.39 -16.30 -6.19
C THR A 194 -14.04 -16.98 -4.98
N SER A 195 -13.30 -17.87 -4.33
CA SER A 195 -13.72 -18.49 -3.06
C SER A 195 -13.56 -17.50 -1.90
N THR A 196 -14.38 -17.67 -0.86
CA THR A 196 -14.32 -16.85 0.36
C THR A 196 -12.96 -16.93 1.06
N SER A 197 -12.24 -18.04 0.90
CA SER A 197 -10.88 -18.24 1.44
C SER A 197 -9.87 -17.21 0.94
N HIS A 198 -10.08 -16.64 -0.25
CA HIS A 198 -9.14 -15.70 -0.89
C HIS A 198 -9.49 -14.24 -0.66
N LEU A 199 -10.65 -13.94 -0.04
CA LEU A 199 -11.13 -12.56 0.15
C LEU A 199 -10.12 -11.69 0.89
N HIS A 200 -9.60 -12.18 2.02
CA HIS A 200 -8.62 -11.44 2.83
C HIS A 200 -7.31 -11.18 2.08
N ALA A 201 -6.85 -12.17 1.31
CA ALA A 201 -5.64 -12.04 0.51
C ALA A 201 -5.83 -11.01 -0.61
N ILE A 202 -6.90 -11.11 -1.40
CA ILE A 202 -7.16 -10.18 -2.51
C ILE A 202 -7.38 -8.76 -2.00
N CYS A 203 -8.24 -8.57 -0.99
CA CYS A 203 -8.54 -7.23 -0.48
C CYS A 203 -7.34 -6.56 0.21
N GLY A 204 -6.47 -7.35 0.85
CA GLY A 204 -5.31 -6.83 1.59
C GLY A 204 -4.03 -6.74 0.77
N GLN A 205 -3.82 -7.65 -0.18
CA GLN A 205 -2.54 -7.88 -0.86
C GLN A 205 -2.62 -7.77 -2.39
N ASN A 206 -3.80 -7.46 -2.94
CA ASN A 206 -4.09 -7.41 -4.38
C ASN A 206 -4.19 -8.79 -5.04
N PHE A 207 -4.54 -8.82 -6.33
CA PHE A 207 -4.51 -10.03 -7.15
C PHE A 207 -3.07 -10.52 -7.34
N ASP A 208 -2.85 -11.81 -7.07
CA ASP A 208 -1.59 -12.49 -7.38
C ASP A 208 -1.78 -13.36 -8.61
N TRP A 209 -1.11 -13.01 -9.70
CA TRP A 209 -1.23 -13.75 -10.96
C TRP A 209 -0.62 -15.16 -10.89
N ARG A 210 0.25 -15.43 -9.89
CA ARG A 210 0.90 -16.74 -9.71
C ARG A 210 -0.04 -17.82 -9.21
N ILE A 211 -1.20 -17.43 -8.68
CA ILE A 211 -2.24 -18.35 -8.18
C ILE A 211 -3.44 -18.49 -9.14
N CYS A 212 -3.38 -17.85 -10.32
CA CYS A 212 -4.41 -17.98 -11.34
C CYS A 212 -4.55 -19.44 -11.81
N GLY A 213 -5.77 -20.01 -11.74
CA GLY A 213 -6.08 -21.36 -12.21
C GLY A 213 -5.68 -22.50 -11.27
N THR A 214 -5.22 -22.19 -10.05
CA THR A 214 -4.88 -23.19 -9.03
C THR A 214 -6.05 -23.55 -8.11
N HIS A 215 -7.24 -22.98 -8.37
CA HIS A 215 -8.47 -23.16 -7.61
C HIS A 215 -9.69 -23.17 -8.55
#